data_AF-A0A2V8WKH8-F1
#
_entry.id   AF-A0A2V8WKH8-F1
#
_cell.length_a   1.000
_cell.length_b   1.000
_cell.length_c   1.000
_cell.angle_alpha   90.00
_cell.angle_beta   90.00
_cell.angle_gamma   90.00
#
_symmetry.space_group_name_H-M   'P 1'
#
loop_
_entity.id
_entity.type
_entity.pdbx_description
1 polymer ?
#
loop_
_entity_poly.entity_id
_entity_poly.type
_entity_poly.pdbx_seq_one_letter_code
_entity_poly.pdbx_strand_id
1 'polypeptide(L)'
;MASQSGVLYIGMTNDLFCRASQHKSKTIPGFSQTYNTTKLVYFEPFQDVRNAIAREKQLKRWNRSKKIFLIEKQNPTWQDLSPKLIPTTN
;
A
#
# COMPACT_ATOMS: atom_id res chain seq x y z
N MET A 1 -1.34 0.15 1.78
CA MET A 1 -2.80 0.01 1.66
C MET A 1 -3.48 0.92 2.69
N ALA A 2 -4.73 1.32 2.46
CA ALA A 2 -5.50 2.16 3.37
C ALA A 2 -6.94 1.64 3.54
N SER A 3 -7.52 1.89 4.72
CA SER A 3 -8.95 1.69 4.98
C SER A 3 -9.75 2.96 4.68
N GLN A 4 -11.08 2.84 4.60
CA GLN A 4 -11.96 4.00 4.46
C GLN A 4 -11.88 4.94 5.67
N SER A 5 -11.60 4.41 6.87
CA SER A 5 -11.41 5.17 8.11
C SER A 5 -10.00 5.77 8.25
N GLY A 6 -9.14 5.63 7.24
CA GLY A 6 -7.79 6.20 7.22
C GLY A 6 -6.73 5.38 7.96
N VAL A 7 -6.99 4.12 8.32
CA VAL A 7 -5.96 3.22 8.84
C VAL A 7 -4.98 2.90 7.71
N LEU A 8 -3.67 2.96 8.01
CA LEU A 8 -2.61 2.72 7.04
C LEU A 8 -1.92 1.39 7.33
N TYR A 9 -1.86 0.55 6.30
CA TYR A 9 -1.01 -0.63 6.27
C TYR A 9 0.24 -0.34 5.43
N ILE A 10 1.41 -0.66 5.98
CA ILE A 10 2.73 -0.50 5.35
C ILE A 10 3.37 -1.87 5.23
N GLY A 11 3.76 -2.24 4.02
CA GLY A 11 4.35 -3.52 3.69
C GLY A 11 5.26 -3.40 2.47
N MET A 12 6.23 -4.31 2.35
CA MET A 12 6.93 -4.59 1.10
C MET A 12 6.42 -5.89 0.46
N THR A 13 6.53 -6.00 -0.86
CA THR A 13 6.23 -7.20 -1.64
C THR A 13 7.02 -7.21 -2.94
N ASN A 14 7.29 -8.40 -3.48
CA ASN A 14 7.80 -8.61 -4.83
C ASN A 14 6.68 -8.66 -5.89
N ASP A 15 5.42 -8.81 -5.48
CA ASP A 15 4.25 -8.85 -6.36
C ASP A 15 3.15 -7.94 -5.79
N LEU A 16 3.12 -6.71 -6.32
CA LEU A 16 2.18 -5.68 -5.86
C LEU A 16 0.73 -6.02 -6.21
N PHE A 17 0.49 -6.68 -7.34
CA PHE A 17 -0.86 -7.07 -7.77
C PHE A 17 -1.41 -8.15 -6.85
N CYS A 18 -0.65 -9.22 -6.61
CA CYS A 18 -1.03 -10.29 -5.71
C CYS A 18 -1.30 -9.76 -4.29
N ARG A 19 -0.43 -8.89 -3.77
CA ARG A 19 -0.64 -8.27 -2.45
C ARG A 19 -1.91 -7.44 -2.39
N ALA A 20 -2.17 -6.60 -3.40
CA ALA A 20 -3.39 -5.80 -3.44
C ALA A 20 -4.64 -6.69 -3.47
N SER A 21 -4.61 -7.76 -4.27
CA SER A 21 -5.68 -8.76 -4.35
C SER A 21 -5.95 -9.42 -3.00
N GLN A 22 -4.92 -9.94 -2.32
CA GLN A 22 -5.02 -10.58 -1.00
C GLN A 22 -5.67 -9.67 0.06
N HIS A 23 -5.33 -8.37 0.04
CA HIS A 23 -5.93 -7.39 0.92
C HIS A 23 -7.41 -7.14 0.60
N LYS A 24 -7.77 -7.05 -0.68
CA LYS A 24 -9.15 -6.83 -1.14
C LYS A 24 -10.05 -8.02 -0.84
N SER A 25 -9.56 -9.23 -1.10
CA SER A 25 -10.26 -10.48 -0.81
C SER A 25 -10.24 -10.86 0.67
N LYS A 26 -9.43 -10.18 1.49
CA LYS A 26 -9.20 -10.49 2.91
C LYS A 26 -8.77 -11.95 3.13
N THR A 27 -8.02 -12.50 2.18
CA THR A 27 -7.61 -13.91 2.18
C THR A 27 -6.69 -14.25 3.35
N ILE A 28 -5.89 -13.29 3.80
CA ILE A 28 -4.97 -13.48 4.94
C ILE A 28 -5.63 -12.91 6.21
N PRO A 29 -5.91 -13.75 7.22
CA PRO A 29 -6.40 -13.29 8.52
C PRO A 29 -5.41 -12.34 9.20
N GLY A 30 -5.93 -11.37 9.96
CA GLY A 30 -5.11 -10.45 10.77
C GLY A 30 -5.39 -8.97 10.46
N PHE A 31 -4.38 -8.12 10.62
CA PHE A 31 -4.52 -6.66 10.63
C PHE A 31 -5.29 -6.11 9.42
N SER A 32 -4.96 -6.58 8.22
CA SER A 32 -5.60 -6.11 6.98
C SER A 32 -7.09 -6.43 6.93
N GLN A 33 -7.49 -7.59 7.47
CA GLN A 33 -8.88 -8.02 7.59
C GLN A 33 -9.60 -7.22 8.68
N THR A 34 -9.00 -7.11 9.87
CA THR A 34 -9.58 -6.39 11.02
C THR A 34 -9.86 -4.92 10.70
N TYR A 35 -8.90 -4.25 10.05
CA TYR A 35 -8.99 -2.81 9.77
C TYR A 35 -9.46 -2.48 8.35
N ASN A 36 -9.82 -3.48 7.54
CA ASN A 36 -10.31 -3.29 6.17
C ASN A 36 -9.39 -2.41 5.30
N THR A 37 -8.08 -2.62 5.36
CA THR A 37 -7.11 -1.86 4.55
C THR A 37 -7.06 -2.40 3.12
N THR A 38 -8.03 -2.03 2.28
CA THR A 38 -8.28 -2.63 0.96
C THR A 38 -7.91 -1.73 -0.24
N LYS A 39 -7.59 -0.45 -0.02
CA LYS A 39 -7.21 0.49 -1.10
C LYS A 39 -5.70 0.59 -1.24
N LEU A 40 -5.16 0.41 -2.45
CA LEU A 40 -3.75 0.69 -2.71
C LEU A 40 -3.59 2.19 -3.01
N VAL A 41 -3.22 2.97 -2.02
CA VAL A 41 -3.16 4.45 -2.18
C VAL A 41 -1.76 4.97 -2.51
N TYR A 42 -0.72 4.15 -2.36
CA TYR A 42 0.66 4.54 -2.55
C TYR A 42 1.57 3.31 -2.70
N PHE A 43 2.58 3.38 -3.58
CA PHE A 43 3.65 2.40 -3.69
C PHE A 43 4.92 3.07 -4.26
N GLU A 44 6.09 2.48 -3.96
CA GLU A 44 7.40 2.91 -4.48
C GLU A 44 8.11 1.65 -5.04
N PRO A 45 8.50 1.61 -6.33
CA PRO A 45 9.28 0.52 -6.88
C PRO A 45 10.77 0.67 -6.50
N PHE A 46 11.44 -0.46 -6.25
CA PHE A 46 12.87 -0.52 -5.96
C PHE A 46 13.53 -1.66 -6.72
N GLN A 47 14.73 -1.44 -7.25
CA GLN A 47 15.54 -2.47 -7.90
C GLN A 47 16.28 -3.38 -6.91
N ASP A 48 16.61 -2.86 -5.71
CA ASP A 48 17.28 -3.61 -4.66
C ASP A 48 16.35 -3.82 -3.46
N VAL A 49 16.18 -5.08 -3.05
CA VAL A 49 15.37 -5.47 -1.90
C VAL A 49 15.82 -4.81 -0.59
N ARG A 50 17.12 -4.55 -0.43
CA ARG A 50 17.67 -3.88 0.77
C ARG A 50 17.15 -2.45 0.88
N ASN A 51 17.04 -1.75 -0.25
CA ASN A 51 16.48 -0.40 -0.30
C ASN A 51 14.98 -0.42 0.02
N ALA A 52 14.23 -1.39 -0.51
CA ALA A 52 12.82 -1.57 -0.19
C ALA A 52 12.60 -1.84 1.32
N ILE A 53 13.41 -2.71 1.93
CA ILE A 53 13.34 -3.03 3.37
C ILE A 53 13.69 -1.81 4.22
N ALA A 54 14.77 -1.08 3.86
CA ALA A 54 15.17 0.12 4.58
C ALA A 54 14.08 1.20 4.52
N ARG A 55 13.47 1.38 3.34
CA ARG A 55 12.35 2.31 3.14
C ARG A 55 11.12 1.91 3.94
N GLU A 56 10.75 0.63 3.94
CA GLU A 56 9.63 0.12 4.73
C GLU A 56 9.83 0.40 6.23
N LYS A 57 11.03 0.11 6.77
CA LYS A 57 11.39 0.41 8.16
C LYS A 57 11.31 1.91 8.46
N GLN A 58 11.81 2.74 7.55
CA GLN A 58 11.75 4.19 7.68
C GLN A 58 10.30 4.67 7.74
N LEU A 59 9.44 4.23 6.82
CA LEU A 59 8.02 4.59 6.79
C LEU A 59 7.30 4.13 8.04
N LYS A 60 7.56 2.91 8.54
CA LYS A 60 6.94 2.41 9.79
C LYS A 60 7.22 3.35 10.98
N ARG A 61 8.44 3.92 11.07
CA ARG A 61 8.87 4.87 12.12
C ARG A 61 8.34 6.30 11.95
N TRP A 62 7.77 6.66 10.81
CA TRP A 62 7.24 8.01 10.61
C TRP A 62 5.95 8.25 11.42
N ASN A 63 5.75 9.50 11.82
CA ASN A 63 4.45 9.93 12.32
C ASN A 63 3.39 9.89 11.20
N ARG A 64 2.11 9.99 11.61
CA ARG A 64 0.98 9.90 10.69
C ARG A 64 0.99 11.02 9.65
N SER A 65 1.23 12.26 10.06
CA SER A 65 1.19 13.43 9.16
C SER A 65 2.20 13.33 8.02
N LYS A 66 3.41 12.82 8.29
CA LYS A 66 4.44 12.63 7.26
C LYS A 66 4.07 11.52 6.26
N LYS A 67 3.38 10.46 6.72
CA LYS A 67 2.85 9.41 5.83
C LYS A 67 1.74 9.96 4.94
N ILE A 68 0.82 10.74 5.51
CA ILE A 68 -0.28 11.39 4.77
C ILE A 68 0.28 12.32 3.70
N PHE A 69 1.21 13.20 4.07
CA PHE A 69 1.85 14.12 3.13
C PHE A 69 2.49 13.39 1.94
N LEU A 70 3.18 12.26 2.20
CA LEU A 70 3.79 11.45 1.15
C LEU A 70 2.74 10.89 0.17
N ILE A 71 1.62 10.39 0.69
CA ILE A 71 0.51 9.86 -0.11
C ILE A 71 -0.11 10.98 -0.93
N GLU A 72 -0.49 12.09 -0.29
CA GLU A 72 -1.21 13.20 -0.92
C GLU A 72 -0.38 13.92 -1.99
N LYS A 73 0.95 13.94 -1.84
CA LYS A 73 1.86 14.46 -2.86
C LYS A 73 1.71 13.76 -4.22
N GLN A 74 1.34 12.49 -4.25
CA GLN A 74 1.20 11.70 -5.49
C GLN A 74 -0.26 11.31 -5.79
N ASN A 75 -1.09 11.23 -4.76
CA ASN A 75 -2.47 10.75 -4.82
C ASN A 75 -3.34 11.58 -3.86
N PRO A 76 -3.58 12.87 -4.17
CA PRO A 76 -4.30 13.80 -3.30
C PRO A 76 -5.75 13.38 -3.04
N THR A 77 -6.33 12.61 -3.97
CA THR A 77 -7.72 12.10 -3.88
C THR A 77 -7.79 10.72 -3.23
N TRP A 78 -6.67 10.16 -2.78
CA TRP A 78 -6.61 8.84 -2.15
C TRP A 78 -7.26 7.73 -2.98
N GLN A 79 -7.18 7.85 -4.31
CA GLN A 79 -7.73 6.86 -5.24
C GLN A 79 -7.06 5.50 -5.06
N ASP A 80 -7.83 4.43 -5.27
CA ASP A 80 -7.26 3.10 -5.33
C ASP A 80 -6.48 2.94 -6.65
N LEU A 81 -5.18 2.73 -6.53
CA LEU A 81 -4.24 2.61 -7.65
C LEU A 81 -4.16 1.18 -8.19
N SER A 82 -4.69 0.19 -7.46
CA SER A 82 -4.59 -1.21 -7.87
C SER A 82 -5.26 -1.57 -9.20
N PRO A 83 -6.32 -0.90 -9.70
CA PRO A 83 -6.83 -1.14 -11.05
C PRO A 83 -5.79 -0.87 -12.15
N LYS A 84 -4.84 0.04 -11.90
CA LYS A 84 -3.75 0.36 -12.85
C LYS A 84 -2.69 -0.74 -12.96
N LEU A 85 -2.72 -1.73 -12.07
CA LEU A 85 -1.77 -2.85 -12.05
C LEU A 85 -2.22 -4.01 -12.94
N ILE A 86 -3.48 -4.00 -13.40
CA ILE A 86 -4.01 -5.03 -14.29
C ILE A 86 -3.44 -4.72 -15.68
N PRO A 87 -2.66 -5.63 -16.29
CA PRO A 87 -2.29 -5.46 -17.69
C PRO A 87 -3.57 -5.43 -18.50
N THR A 88 -3.81 -4.32 -19.21
CA THR A 88 -4.93 -4.22 -20.14
C THR A 88 -4.62 -5.18 -21.28
N THR A 89 -5.33 -6.30 -21.35
CA THR A 89 -5.28 -7.18 -22.51
C THR A 89 -5.86 -6.41 -23.68
N ASN A 90 -5.01 -6.01 -24.63
CA ASN A 90 -5.43 -5.63 -25.98
C ASN A 90 -5.46 -6.87 -26.85
#